data_AF-A0A3B9PJ06-F1
#
_entry.id   AF-A0A3B9PJ06-F1
#
_cell.length_a   1.000
_cell.length_b   1.000
_cell.length_c   1.000
_cell.angle_alpha   90.00
_cell.angle_beta   90.00
_cell.angle_gamma   90.00
#
_symmetry.space_group_name_H-M   'P 1'
#
loop_
_entity.id
_entity.type
_entity.pdbx_description
1 polymer ?
#
loop_
_entity_poly.entity_id
_entity_poly.type
_entity_poly.pdbx_seq_one_letter_code
_entity_poly.pdbx_strand_id
1 'polypeptide(L)' 'MSHALEHLFNNNRNWSERMHAEDPEFFTRLVNQQSPQYLWIGCSDSRVPANQVVGLAPGEVFVHRNIANVCLLYTS' A
#
# COMPACT_ATOMS: atom_id res chain seq x y z
N MET A 1 -3.62 -23.14 -14.79
CA MET A 1 -3.64 -21.78 -14.21
C MET A 1 -3.22 -21.93 -12.74
N SER A 2 -2.17 -21.34 -12.16
CA SER A 2 -1.13 -20.40 -12.59
C SER A 2 0.10 -20.57 -11.66
N HIS A 3 0.99 -21.53 -11.96
CA HIS A 3 2.25 -21.70 -11.19
C HIS A 3 3.08 -20.40 -11.13
N ALA A 4 2.92 -19.52 -12.13
CA ALA A 4 3.63 -18.24 -12.23
C ALA A 4 3.40 -17.30 -11.03
N LEU A 5 2.29 -17.41 -10.30
CA LEU A 5 1.96 -16.49 -9.19
C LEU A 5 2.15 -17.10 -7.81
N GLU A 6 2.49 -18.39 -7.69
CA GLU A 6 2.63 -19.06 -6.39
C GLU A 6 3.67 -18.40 -5.50
N HIS A 7 4.78 -17.95 -6.09
CA HIS A 7 5.82 -17.23 -5.36
C HIS A 7 5.29 -15.93 -4.72
N LEU A 8 4.31 -15.23 -5.34
CA LEU A 8 3.73 -14.02 -4.77
C LEU A 8 2.86 -14.34 -3.54
N PHE A 9 2.09 -15.43 -3.59
CA PHE A 9 1.31 -15.88 -2.43
C PHE A 9 2.21 -16.33 -1.29
N ASN A 10 3.31 -17.04 -1.59
CA ASN A 10 4.30 -17.42 -0.59
C ASN A 10 4.98 -16.21 0.04
N ASN A 11 5.37 -15.21 -0.78
CA ASN A 11 5.92 -13.96 -0.29
C ASN A 11 4.94 -13.20 0.61
N ASN A 12 3.65 -13.15 0.25
CA ASN A 12 2.62 -12.53 1.07
C ASN A 12 2.45 -13.24 2.42
N ARG A 13 2.44 -14.59 2.43
CA ARG A 13 2.36 -15.38 3.66
C ARG A 13 3.54 -15.11 4.59
N ASN A 14 4.77 -15.20 4.06
CA ASN A 14 5.98 -14.95 4.82
C ASN A 14 6.02 -13.51 5.37
N TRP A 15 5.57 -12.53 4.57
CA TRP A 15 5.45 -11.15 5.02
C TRP A 15 4.46 -11.01 6.17
N SER A 16 3.28 -11.64 6.08
CA SER A 16 2.25 -11.60 7.11
C SER A 16 2.73 -12.21 8.42
N GLU A 17 3.35 -13.39 8.35
CA GLU A 17 3.93 -14.09 9.50
C GLU A 17 5.03 -13.26 10.17
N ARG A 18 5.92 -12.64 9.38
CA ARG A 18 6.95 -11.75 9.92
C ARG A 18 6.35 -10.52 10.60
N MET A 19 5.36 -9.87 9.99
CA MET A 19 4.70 -8.71 10.60
C MET A 19 4.02 -9.08 11.92
N HIS A 20 3.36 -10.23 11.98
CA HIS A 20 2.71 -10.70 13.21
C HIS A 20 3.73 -11.10 14.29
N ALA A 21 4.88 -11.66 13.90
CA ALA A 21 5.96 -12.00 14.83
C ALA A 21 6.69 -10.76 15.37
N GLU A 22 6.90 -9.74 14.54
CA GLU A 22 7.49 -8.45 14.94
C GLU A 22 6.51 -7.63 15.80
N ASP A 23 5.23 -7.65 15.47
CA ASP A 23 4.17 -6.93 16.19
C ASP A 23 2.82 -7.65 16.09
N PRO A 24 2.43 -8.42 17.12
CA PRO A 24 1.17 -9.17 17.12
C PRO A 24 -0.08 -8.31 16.95
N GLU A 25 -0.01 -7.03 17.37
CA GLU A 25 -1.13 -6.08 17.30
C GLU A 25 -1.18 -5.30 15.97
N PHE A 26 -0.22 -5.51 15.07
CA PHE A 26 -0.10 -4.79 13.80
C PHE A 26 -1.41 -4.78 13.00
N PHE A 27 -1.98 -5.96 12.74
CA PHE A 27 -3.20 -6.09 11.94
C PHE A 27 -4.44 -5.58 12.70
N THR A 28 -4.50 -5.78 14.02
CA THR A 28 -5.57 -5.23 14.87
C THR A 28 -5.61 -3.71 14.79
N ARG A 29 -4.46 -3.04 14.88
CA ARG A 29 -4.39 -1.58 14.70
C ARG A 29 -4.72 -1.16 13.28
N LEU A 30 -4.20 -1.87 12.28
CA LEU A 30 -4.43 -1.57 10.87
C LEU A 30 -5.92 -1.58 10.49
N VAL A 31 -6.69 -2.55 11.00
CA VAL A 31 -8.15 -2.62 10.77
C VAL A 31 -8.87 -1.39 11.34
N ASN A 32 -8.40 -0.87 12.46
CA ASN A 32 -8.97 0.30 13.12
C ASN A 32 -8.47 1.65 12.55
N GLN A 33 -7.40 1.64 11.75
CA GLN A 33 -6.79 2.83 11.14
C GLN A 33 -7.22 2.99 9.66
N GLN A 34 -8.41 3.55 9.44
CA GLN A 34 -8.88 3.96 8.10
C GLN A 34 -9.22 5.45 8.00
N SER A 35 -8.60 6.30 8.83
CA SER A 35 -8.73 7.77 8.76
C SER A 35 -7.42 8.41 8.29
N PRO A 36 -7.00 8.20 7.03
CA PRO A 36 -5.77 8.78 6.51
C PRO A 36 -5.88 10.31 6.49
N GLN A 37 -4.84 10.99 6.97
CA GLN A 37 -4.78 12.45 6.97
C GLN A 37 -4.23 13.01 5.65
N TYR A 38 -3.67 12.14 4.80
CA TYR A 38 -2.99 12.52 3.56
C TYR A 38 -3.54 11.75 2.37
N LEU A 39 -3.66 12.46 1.24
CA LEU A 39 -3.88 11.88 -0.09
C LEU A 39 -2.59 12.02 -0.89
N TRP A 40 -2.07 10.90 -1.39
CA TRP A 40 -0.93 10.86 -2.30
C TRP A 40 -1.40 10.54 -3.72
N ILE A 41 -1.14 11.44 -4.67
CA ILE A 41 -1.35 11.22 -6.11
C ILE A 41 0.02 11.03 -6.77
N GLY A 42 0.36 9.78 -7.11
CA GLY A 42 1.68 9.41 -7.61
C GLY A 42 1.66 8.77 -9.00
N CYS A 43 2.85 8.68 -9.62
CA CYS A 43 3.00 7.99 -10.90
C CYS A 43 2.95 6.46 -10.69
N SER A 44 2.42 5.72 -11.65
CA SER A 44 2.44 4.25 -11.67
C SER A 44 3.83 3.62 -11.83
N ASP A 45 4.89 4.43 -12.00
CA ASP A 45 6.29 3.96 -12.03
C ASP A 45 6.60 3.08 -10.81
N SER A 46 7.01 1.83 -11.05
CA SER A 46 7.19 0.82 -9.99
C SER A 46 8.26 1.18 -8.96
N ARG A 47 9.14 2.14 -9.27
CA ARG A 47 10.26 2.56 -8.41
C ARG A 47 9.86 3.59 -7.35
N VAL A 48 8.61 4.08 -7.38
CA VAL A 48 8.13 5.14 -6.46
C VAL A 48 6.98 4.63 -5.58
N PRO A 49 7.25 3.78 -4.58
CA PRO A 49 6.25 3.34 -3.61
C PRO A 49 6.01 4.41 -2.55
N ALA A 50 4.77 4.94 -2.47
CA ALA A 50 4.41 6.05 -1.59
C ALA A 50 4.85 5.82 -0.13
N ASN A 51 4.50 4.68 0.47
CA ASN A 51 4.78 4.41 1.89
C ASN A 51 6.29 4.47 2.23
N GLN A 52 7.18 4.10 1.31
CA GLN A 52 8.63 4.18 1.55
C GLN A 52 9.18 5.60 1.38
N VAL A 53 8.58 6.39 0.50
CA VAL A 53 9.04 7.77 0.21
C VAL A 53 8.61 8.73 1.30
N VAL A 54 7.39 8.60 1.81
CA VAL A 54 6.86 9.47 2.89
C VAL A 54 7.07 8.92 4.31
N GLY A 55 7.57 7.69 4.46
CA GLY A 55 7.87 7.10 5.77
C GLY A 55 6.63 6.87 6.64
N LEU A 56 5.46 6.70 6.02
CA LEU A 56 4.18 6.49 6.70
C LEU A 56 3.84 5.00 6.80
N ALA A 57 3.22 4.62 7.91
CA ALA A 57 2.72 3.28 8.12
C ALA A 57 1.51 3.00 7.21
N PRO A 58 1.24 1.72 6.87
CA PRO A 58 0.00 1.34 6.20
C PRO A 58 -1.22 1.89 6.94
N GLY A 59 -2.16 2.51 6.22
CA GLY A 59 -3.37 3.13 6.78
C GLY A 59 -3.27 4.64 7.04
N GLU A 60 -2.08 5.24 7.04
CA GLU A 60 -1.91 6.69 7.32
C GLU A 60 -2.03 7.58 6.08
N VAL A 61 -1.90 7.01 4.89
CA VAL A 61 -2.00 7.71 3.60
C VAL A 61 -2.95 6.99 2.66
N PHE A 62 -3.88 7.75 2.06
CA PHE A 62 -4.70 7.29 0.97
C PHE A 62 -3.95 7.50 -0.35
N VAL A 63 -3.77 6.45 -1.14
CA VAL A 63 -2.87 6.47 -2.31
C VAL A 63 -3.66 6.27 -3.60
N HIS A 64 -3.58 7.24 -4.51
CA HIS A 64 -4.00 7.10 -5.90
C HIS A 64 -2.75 7.12 -6.80
N ARG A 65 -2.70 6.20 -7.78
CA ARG A 65 -1.61 6.16 -8.76
C ARG A 65 -2.15 6.02 -10.16
N ASN A 66 -1.66 6.85 -11.06
CA ASN A 66 -1.99 6.81 -12.47
C ASN A 66 -0.77 7.16 -13.35
N ILE A 67 -0.94 7.06 -14.67
CA ILE A 67 0.13 7.41 -15.61
C ILE A 67 0.44 8.89 -15.49
N ALA A 68 1.70 9.20 -15.16
CA ALA A 68 2.21 10.56 -15.01
C ALA A 68 1.47 11.42 -13.97
N ASN A 69 0.82 10.80 -12.96
CA ASN A 69 0.18 11.49 -11.82
C ASN A 69 -0.72 12.67 -12.25
N VAL A 70 -1.46 12.48 -13.33
CA VAL A 70 -2.32 13.51 -13.92
C VAL A 70 -3.60 13.65 -13.10
N CYS A 71 -3.94 14.89 -12.74
CA CYS A 71 -5.20 15.26 -12.11
C CYS A 71 -6.13 15.89 -13.16
N LEU A 72 -7.10 15.13 -13.66
CA LEU A 72 -8.09 15.65 -14.61
C LEU A 72 -9.12 16.51 -13.87
N LEU A 73 -9.38 17.70 -14.40
CA LEU A 73 -10.48 18.54 -13.93
C LEU A 73 -11.79 17.98 -14.47
N TYR A 74 -12.78 17.82 -13.59
CA TYR A 74 -14.14 17.54 -14.02
C TYR A 74 -14.83 18.85 -14.35
N THR A 75 -15.26 19.03 -15.59
CA THR A 75 -16.09 20.17 -16.02
C THR A 75 -17.49 19.67 -16.32
N SER A 76 -18.49 20.24 -15.65
CA SER A 76 -19.92 19.96 -15.87
C SER A 76 -20.43 20.51 -17.20
#